data_AF-A0A2R2ISD7-F1
#
_entry.id   AF-A0A2R2ISD7-F1
#
_cell.length_a   1.000
_cell.length_b   1.000
_cell.length_c   1.000
_cell.angle_alpha   90.00
_cell.angle_beta   90.00
_cell.angle_gamma   90.00
#
_symmetry.space_group_name_H-M   'P 1'
#
loop_
_entity.id
_entity.type
_entity.pdbx_description
1 polymer ?
#
loop_
_entity_poly.entity_id
_entity_poly.type
_entity_poly.pdbx_seq_one_letter_code
_entity_poly.pdbx_strand_id
1 'polypeptide(L)'
;MLEVSEELHEELTKDLKGIGKGMLFGLQECPSVRWFEAADVYRTTEKFRRDLLVFDYWISNDDRTPGNSNLLYSDTNNKVIVIDHNLAFNEHVSRQSLIENHIFSEEWPKICADLVSRAQYAERIEQAFLRWDAARGFLPEYWKYENDEYDILVDFDIEHAHTRLGCFRSQEFWEAI
;
A
#
# COMPACT_ATOMS: atom_id res chain seq x y z
N MET A 1 3.34 0.90 15.43
CA MET A 1 3.58 -0.51 15.80
C MET A 1 3.39 -0.65 17.29
N LEU A 2 2.92 -1.81 17.73
CA LEU A 2 2.76 -2.18 19.13
C LEU A 2 3.71 -3.34 19.41
N GLU A 3 4.29 -3.42 20.59
CA GLU A 3 5.14 -4.55 20.97
C GLU A 3 4.40 -5.42 22.01
N VAL A 4 4.29 -6.71 21.74
CA VAL A 4 3.77 -7.71 22.67
C VAL A 4 4.96 -8.49 23.21
N SER A 5 5.30 -8.28 24.48
CA SER A 5 6.39 -9.01 25.11
C SER A 5 6.07 -10.49 25.25
N GLU A 6 7.09 -11.30 25.49
CA GLU A 6 6.91 -12.74 25.71
C GLU A 6 6.07 -13.01 26.96
N GLU A 7 6.28 -12.24 28.05
CA GLU A 7 5.48 -12.35 29.27
C GLU A 7 4.00 -12.02 29.02
N LEU A 8 3.74 -10.96 28.23
CA LEU A 8 2.37 -10.61 27.88
C LEU A 8 1.72 -11.71 27.02
N HIS A 9 2.47 -12.26 26.06
CA HIS A 9 2.01 -13.35 25.20
C HIS A 9 1.67 -14.62 25.98
N GLU A 10 2.47 -14.97 26.99
CA GLU A 10 2.23 -16.14 27.85
C GLU A 10 0.89 -16.06 28.58
N GLU A 11 0.53 -14.85 29.03
CA GLU A 11 -0.71 -14.52 29.74
C GLU A 11 -1.93 -14.36 28.81
N LEU A 12 -1.75 -14.31 27.48
CA LEU A 12 -2.86 -14.26 26.54
C LEU A 12 -3.74 -15.52 26.63
N THR A 13 -5.05 -15.33 26.48
CA THR A 13 -5.98 -16.45 26.33
C THR A 13 -5.64 -17.27 25.08
N LYS A 14 -6.03 -18.54 25.06
CA LYS A 14 -5.74 -19.45 23.94
C LYS A 14 -6.16 -18.87 22.59
N ASP A 15 -7.28 -18.16 22.55
CA ASP A 15 -7.81 -17.55 21.32
C ASP A 15 -6.98 -16.33 20.87
N LEU A 16 -6.31 -15.64 21.79
CA LEU A 16 -5.47 -14.48 21.51
C LEU A 16 -4.01 -14.83 21.26
N LYS A 17 -3.54 -16.03 21.64
CA LYS A 17 -2.16 -16.47 21.33
C LYS A 17 -1.86 -16.52 19.83
N GLY A 18 -2.89 -16.64 18.98
CA GLY A 18 -2.73 -16.54 17.51
C GLY A 18 -2.24 -15.18 17.01
N ILE A 19 -2.29 -14.12 17.84
CA ILE A 19 -1.78 -12.79 17.51
C ILE A 19 -0.24 -12.77 17.45
N GLY A 20 0.43 -13.71 18.11
CA GLY A 20 1.89 -13.78 18.17
C GLY A 20 2.51 -12.86 19.24
N LYS A 21 3.84 -12.74 19.19
CA LYS A 21 4.68 -11.91 20.06
C LYS A 21 5.60 -11.00 19.22
N GLY A 22 6.23 -10.01 19.84
CA GLY A 22 7.10 -9.03 19.16
C GLY A 22 6.35 -7.78 18.69
N MET A 23 6.93 -7.03 17.74
CA MET A 23 6.25 -5.93 17.06
C MET A 23 5.14 -6.43 16.14
N LEU A 24 3.96 -5.84 16.33
CA LEU A 24 2.73 -6.11 15.61
C LEU A 24 2.13 -4.81 15.06
N PHE A 25 1.26 -4.97 14.06
CA PHE A 25 0.42 -3.88 13.56
C PHE A 25 -0.77 -3.67 14.49
N GLY A 26 -0.90 -2.44 15.01
CA GLY A 26 -2.14 -2.02 15.66
C GLY A 26 -3.15 -1.62 14.59
N LEU A 27 -4.35 -2.21 14.66
CA LEU A 27 -5.46 -1.85 13.79
C LEU A 27 -6.38 -0.87 14.53
N GLN A 28 -6.88 0.13 13.80
CA GLN A 28 -7.93 1.00 14.29
C GLN A 28 -9.29 0.46 13.84
N GLU A 29 -10.18 0.18 14.80
CA GLU A 29 -11.56 -0.18 14.49
C GLU A 29 -12.27 0.97 13.77
N CYS A 30 -12.96 0.64 12.68
CA CYS A 30 -13.79 1.56 11.92
C CYS A 30 -15.25 1.10 11.98
N PRO A 31 -16.08 1.66 12.88
CA PRO A 31 -17.45 1.20 13.04
C PRO A 31 -18.33 1.61 11.86
N SER A 32 -19.37 0.81 11.59
CA SER A 32 -20.40 1.11 10.59
C SER A 32 -19.85 1.39 9.18
N VAL A 33 -18.88 0.58 8.77
CA VAL A 33 -18.34 0.58 7.42
C VAL A 33 -18.83 -0.64 6.64
N ARG A 34 -18.86 -0.51 5.32
CA ARG A 34 -19.09 -1.61 4.39
C ARG A 34 -17.96 -1.65 3.36
N TRP A 35 -17.87 -2.72 2.60
CA TRP A 35 -17.00 -2.76 1.44
C TRP A 35 -17.35 -1.64 0.45
N PHE A 36 -16.32 -0.99 -0.06
CA PHE A 36 -16.44 -0.05 -1.16
C PHE A 36 -16.47 -0.85 -2.46
N GLU A 37 -17.53 -0.67 -3.24
CA GLU A 37 -17.74 -1.39 -4.50
C GLU A 37 -17.47 -0.46 -5.68
N ALA A 38 -17.33 -1.01 -6.89
CA ALA A 38 -17.18 -0.22 -8.11
C ALA A 38 -18.31 0.81 -8.31
N ALA A 39 -19.51 0.50 -7.82
CA ALA A 39 -20.63 1.43 -7.84
C ALA A 39 -20.38 2.67 -6.97
N ASP A 40 -19.51 2.62 -5.95
CA ASP A 40 -19.25 3.75 -5.05
C ASP A 40 -18.23 4.76 -5.59
N VAL A 41 -17.62 4.50 -6.76
CA VAL A 41 -16.62 5.40 -7.37
C VAL A 41 -17.14 6.84 -7.46
N TYR A 42 -18.41 7.05 -7.79
CA TYR A 42 -19.03 8.39 -7.88
C TYR A 42 -19.09 9.14 -6.54
N ARG A 43 -18.95 8.45 -5.41
CA ARG A 43 -18.96 9.05 -4.06
C ARG A 43 -17.61 9.61 -3.65
N THR A 44 -16.57 9.38 -4.45
CA THR A 44 -15.22 9.86 -4.19
C THR A 44 -14.93 11.16 -4.92
N THR A 45 -14.00 11.94 -4.38
CA THR A 45 -13.47 13.09 -5.10
C THR A 45 -12.47 12.65 -6.16
N GLU A 46 -12.37 13.42 -7.25
CA GLU A 46 -11.33 13.19 -8.26
C GLU A 46 -9.93 13.18 -7.65
N LYS A 47 -9.66 14.11 -6.73
CA LYS A 47 -8.38 14.19 -6.04
C LYS A 47 -8.04 12.87 -5.32
N PHE A 48 -8.99 12.30 -4.57
CA PHE A 48 -8.78 11.03 -3.87
C PHE A 48 -8.46 9.89 -4.83
N ARG A 49 -9.22 9.78 -5.94
CA ARG A 49 -9.01 8.71 -6.93
C ARG A 49 -7.62 8.79 -7.55
N ARG A 50 -7.20 9.99 -7.96
CA ARG A 50 -5.87 10.23 -8.55
C ARG A 50 -4.75 10.00 -7.54
N ASP A 51 -4.91 10.51 -6.31
CA ASP A 51 -3.93 10.31 -5.23
C ASP A 51 -3.68 8.82 -4.98
N LEU A 52 -4.75 8.03 -4.85
CA LEU A 52 -4.65 6.61 -4.55
C LEU A 52 -4.11 5.81 -5.74
N LEU A 53 -4.62 6.06 -6.95
CA LEU A 53 -4.12 5.42 -8.17
C LEU A 53 -2.62 5.62 -8.37
N VAL A 54 -2.12 6.86 -8.22
CA VAL A 54 -0.68 7.15 -8.38
C VAL A 54 0.12 6.47 -7.28
N PHE A 55 -0.41 6.41 -6.05
CA PHE A 55 0.24 5.73 -4.94
C PHE A 55 0.36 4.22 -5.18
N ASP A 56 -0.74 3.53 -5.50
CA ASP A 56 -0.74 2.09 -5.77
C ASP A 56 0.11 1.74 -6.98
N TYR A 57 0.05 2.55 -8.04
CA TYR A 57 0.92 2.42 -9.20
C TYR A 57 2.41 2.55 -8.82
N TRP A 58 2.76 3.56 -8.01
CA TRP A 58 4.14 3.81 -7.59
C TRP A 58 4.72 2.65 -6.79
N ILE A 59 3.94 2.09 -5.86
CA ILE A 59 4.39 0.96 -5.04
C ILE A 59 4.14 -0.41 -5.70
N SER A 60 3.63 -0.46 -6.93
CA SER A 60 3.26 -1.70 -7.63
C SER A 60 2.27 -2.58 -6.84
N ASN A 61 1.19 -1.98 -6.34
CA ASN A 61 0.07 -2.69 -5.70
C ASN A 61 -1.02 -2.99 -6.75
N ASP A 62 -1.13 -4.25 -7.16
CA ASP A 62 -2.13 -4.70 -8.15
C ASP A 62 -3.42 -5.25 -7.54
N ASP A 63 -3.50 -5.32 -6.21
CA ASP A 63 -4.67 -5.86 -5.52
C ASP A 63 -5.81 -4.84 -5.35
N ARG A 64 -5.65 -3.59 -5.80
CA ARG A 64 -6.71 -2.57 -5.77
C ARG A 64 -7.58 -2.61 -7.03
N THR A 65 -8.43 -3.62 -7.13
CA THR A 65 -9.28 -3.88 -8.31
C THR A 65 -10.77 -3.57 -8.05
N PRO A 66 -11.63 -3.48 -9.09
CA PRO A 66 -13.07 -3.40 -8.88
C PRO A 66 -13.68 -4.57 -8.11
N GLY A 67 -13.09 -5.76 -8.21
CA GLY A 67 -13.55 -6.99 -7.53
C GLY A 67 -12.99 -7.18 -6.13
N ASN A 68 -11.83 -6.58 -5.86
CA ASN A 68 -11.21 -6.51 -4.56
C ASN A 68 -10.67 -5.09 -4.36
N SER A 69 -11.49 -4.18 -3.84
CA SER A 69 -11.08 -2.78 -3.76
C SER A 69 -10.08 -2.51 -2.65
N ASN A 70 -10.03 -3.37 -1.62
CA ASN A 70 -9.36 -3.09 -0.34
C ASN A 70 -9.67 -1.68 0.18
N LEU A 71 -10.93 -1.27 -0.02
CA LEU A 71 -11.48 -0.01 0.41
C LEU A 71 -12.73 -0.29 1.24
N LEU A 72 -12.86 0.42 2.34
CA LEU A 72 -14.08 0.46 3.14
C LEU A 72 -14.73 1.83 2.98
N TYR A 73 -16.05 1.86 3.04
CA TYR A 73 -16.83 3.10 2.98
C TYR A 73 -17.70 3.26 4.22
N SER A 74 -17.64 4.45 4.80
CA SER A 74 -18.51 4.88 5.89
C SER A 74 -19.58 5.81 5.32
N ASP A 75 -20.82 5.31 5.20
CA ASP A 75 -21.96 6.13 4.77
C ASP A 75 -22.26 7.26 5.77
N THR A 76 -22.00 7.02 7.07
CA THR A 76 -22.25 7.99 8.14
C THR A 76 -21.31 9.19 8.08
N ASN A 77 -20.03 8.96 7.74
CA ASN A 77 -19.01 10.00 7.69
C ASN A 77 -18.67 10.44 6.26
N ASN A 78 -19.30 9.85 5.24
CA ASN A 78 -18.97 10.00 3.83
C ASN A 78 -17.46 9.87 3.57
N LYS A 79 -16.86 8.81 4.12
CA LYS A 79 -15.41 8.63 4.15
C LYS A 79 -15.02 7.28 3.57
N VAL A 80 -14.02 7.29 2.68
CA VAL A 80 -13.31 6.09 2.23
C VAL A 80 -12.13 5.83 3.16
N ILE A 81 -11.97 4.57 3.56
CA ILE A 81 -10.85 4.08 4.36
C ILE A 81 -10.07 3.12 3.47
N VAL A 82 -8.79 3.42 3.29
CA VAL A 82 -7.87 2.58 2.52
C VAL A 82 -7.28 1.54 3.46
N ILE A 83 -7.42 0.28 3.10
CA ILE A 83 -6.82 -0.83 3.83
C ILE A 83 -5.96 -1.65 2.89
N ASP A 84 -5.25 -2.59 3.50
CA ASP A 84 -4.57 -3.72 2.87
C ASP A 84 -3.65 -3.38 1.68
N HIS A 85 -2.35 -3.27 1.98
CA HIS A 85 -1.28 -3.12 0.99
C HIS A 85 -0.25 -4.25 1.14
N ASN A 86 -0.67 -5.41 1.66
CA ASN A 86 0.19 -6.57 1.86
C ASN A 86 0.80 -7.11 0.55
N LEU A 87 0.13 -6.89 -0.59
CA LEU A 87 0.59 -7.27 -1.94
C LEU A 87 1.26 -6.12 -2.71
N ALA A 88 1.67 -5.05 -2.02
CA ALA A 88 2.53 -4.03 -2.63
C ALA A 88 3.90 -4.62 -3.02
N PHE A 89 4.60 -3.91 -3.91
CA PHE A 89 5.91 -4.29 -4.46
C PHE A 89 5.90 -5.56 -5.31
N ASN A 90 4.75 -5.90 -5.91
CA ASN A 90 4.66 -7.03 -6.82
C ASN A 90 5.56 -6.82 -8.05
N GLU A 91 6.58 -7.66 -8.20
CA GLU A 91 7.54 -7.57 -9.30
C GLU A 91 7.05 -8.22 -10.59
N HIS A 92 6.07 -9.11 -10.50
CA HIS A 92 5.57 -9.90 -11.62
C HIS A 92 4.46 -9.20 -12.42
N VAL A 93 3.94 -8.08 -11.92
CA VAL A 93 2.90 -7.31 -12.60
C VAL A 93 3.48 -6.23 -13.51
N SER A 94 2.96 -6.14 -14.73
CA SER A 94 3.31 -5.07 -15.66
C SER A 94 2.64 -3.75 -15.26
N ARG A 95 3.29 -2.63 -15.57
CA ARG A 95 2.72 -1.28 -15.36
C ARG A 95 1.38 -1.08 -16.05
N GLN A 96 1.23 -1.66 -17.24
CA GLN A 96 -0.02 -1.62 -17.98
C GLN A 96 -1.13 -2.38 -17.24
N SER A 97 -0.85 -3.60 -16.78
CA SER A 97 -1.81 -4.40 -16.00
C SER A 97 -2.21 -3.72 -14.70
N LEU A 98 -1.28 -3.04 -14.02
CA LEU A 98 -1.57 -2.25 -12.82
C LEU A 98 -2.64 -1.19 -13.11
N ILE A 99 -2.48 -0.42 -14.19
CA ILE A 99 -3.43 0.64 -14.55
C ILE A 99 -4.75 0.07 -15.04
N GLU A 100 -4.74 -0.90 -15.95
CA GLU A 100 -5.95 -1.45 -16.56
C GLU A 100 -6.89 -2.08 -15.54
N ASN A 101 -6.33 -2.75 -14.53
CA ASN A 101 -7.12 -3.46 -13.52
C ASN A 101 -7.45 -2.61 -12.28
N HIS A 102 -6.91 -1.40 -12.17
CA HIS A 102 -7.15 -0.55 -11.01
C HIS A 102 -8.60 -0.03 -10.97
N ILE A 103 -9.22 0.04 -9.78
CA ILE A 103 -10.61 0.53 -9.62
C ILE A 103 -10.82 1.97 -10.11
N PHE A 104 -9.75 2.78 -10.16
CA PHE A 104 -9.75 4.17 -10.64
C PHE A 104 -8.99 4.37 -11.97
N SER A 105 -8.85 3.31 -12.78
CA SER A 105 -8.10 3.32 -14.05
C SER A 105 -8.45 4.49 -14.99
N GLU A 106 -9.73 4.91 -15.00
CA GLU A 106 -10.23 6.03 -15.81
C GLU A 106 -9.53 7.38 -15.56
N GLU A 107 -8.86 7.54 -14.41
CA GLU A 107 -8.14 8.76 -14.10
C GLU A 107 -6.73 8.80 -14.72
N TRP A 108 -6.13 7.66 -15.05
CA TRP A 108 -4.73 7.59 -15.50
C TRP A 108 -4.44 8.44 -16.74
N PRO A 109 -5.22 8.36 -17.84
CA PRO A 109 -4.94 9.16 -19.04
C PRO A 109 -4.98 10.67 -18.77
N LYS A 110 -5.84 11.11 -17.83
CA LYS A 110 -5.96 12.52 -17.44
C LYS A 110 -4.73 12.99 -16.66
N ILE A 111 -4.16 12.12 -15.82
CA ILE A 111 -2.92 12.40 -15.09
C ILE A 111 -1.75 12.49 -16.07
N CYS A 112 -1.62 11.54 -17.00
CA CYS A 112 -0.54 11.52 -17.99
C CYS A 112 -0.53 12.75 -18.90
N ALA A 113 -1.72 13.23 -19.29
CA ALA A 113 -1.89 14.41 -20.14
C ALA A 113 -1.58 15.74 -19.43
N ASP A 114 -1.66 15.78 -18.09
CA ASP A 114 -1.42 16.99 -17.30
C ASP A 114 0.01 17.02 -16.73
N LEU A 115 0.88 17.78 -17.40
CA LEU A 115 2.26 17.99 -16.98
C LEU A 115 2.38 18.63 -15.59
N VAL A 116 1.41 19.45 -15.18
CA VAL A 116 1.41 20.08 -13.85
C VAL A 116 1.11 19.02 -12.79
N SER A 117 0.08 18.20 -12.99
CA SER A 117 -0.23 17.07 -12.09
C SER A 117 0.96 16.12 -11.97
N ARG A 118 1.61 15.75 -13.09
CA ARG A 118 2.80 14.88 -13.07
C ARG A 118 3.93 15.45 -12.24
N ALA A 119 4.25 16.74 -12.41
CA ALA A 119 5.28 17.39 -11.61
C ALA A 119 4.94 17.39 -10.12
N GLN A 120 3.68 17.66 -9.76
CA GLN A 120 3.22 17.64 -8.37
C GLN A 120 3.29 16.25 -7.73
N TYR A 121 2.91 15.19 -8.48
CA TYR A 121 3.04 13.83 -7.98
C TYR A 121 4.50 13.39 -7.88
N ALA A 122 5.33 13.71 -8.87
CA ALA A 122 6.76 13.41 -8.83
C ALA A 122 7.43 14.08 -7.62
N GLU A 123 7.09 15.33 -7.29
CA GLU A 123 7.61 16.00 -6.09
C GLU A 123 7.15 15.31 -4.81
N ARG A 124 5.86 14.96 -4.69
CA ARG A 124 5.33 14.25 -3.52
C ARG A 124 5.99 12.87 -3.33
N ILE A 125 6.17 12.14 -4.43
CA ILE A 125 6.84 10.85 -4.45
C ILE A 125 8.31 11.03 -4.06
N GLU A 126 9.02 12.02 -4.59
CA GLU A 126 10.40 12.32 -4.21
C GLU A 126 10.52 12.57 -2.70
N GLN A 127 9.65 13.39 -2.12
CA GLN A 127 9.66 13.65 -0.67
C GLN A 127 9.44 12.38 0.17
N ALA A 128 8.59 11.46 -0.30
CA ALA A 128 8.38 10.17 0.37
C ALA A 128 9.57 9.22 0.16
N PHE A 129 10.10 9.15 -1.07
CA PHE A 129 11.25 8.32 -1.44
C PHE A 129 12.51 8.68 -0.64
N LEU A 130 12.76 9.98 -0.39
CA LEU A 130 13.87 10.44 0.46
C LEU A 130 13.78 9.95 1.91
N ARG A 131 12.63 9.41 2.35
CA ARG A 131 12.45 8.79 3.66
C ARG A 131 12.70 7.29 3.68
N TRP A 132 13.05 6.68 2.54
CA TRP A 132 13.27 5.24 2.42
C TRP A 132 14.22 4.68 3.49
N ASP A 133 15.43 5.24 3.60
CA ASP A 133 16.41 4.75 4.57
C ASP A 133 15.94 4.88 6.02
N ALA A 134 15.21 5.96 6.32
CA ALA A 134 14.62 6.15 7.64
C ALA A 134 13.53 5.09 7.90
N ALA A 135 12.63 4.85 6.93
CA ALA A 135 11.58 3.85 7.03
C ALA A 135 12.17 2.43 7.19
N ARG A 136 13.18 2.09 6.40
CA ARG A 136 13.93 0.84 6.49
C ARG A 136 14.60 0.66 7.86
N GLY A 137 15.13 1.74 8.43
CA GLY A 137 15.74 1.72 9.77
C GLY A 137 14.76 1.46 10.92
N PHE A 138 13.44 1.59 10.70
CA PHE A 138 12.41 1.22 11.68
C PHE A 138 11.96 -0.23 11.56
N LEU A 139 12.38 -0.96 10.52
CA LEU A 139 12.00 -2.36 10.36
C LEU A 139 12.70 -3.20 11.43
N PRO A 140 11.97 -4.04 12.17
CA PRO A 140 12.59 -4.96 13.11
C PRO A 140 13.55 -5.92 12.41
N GLU A 141 14.70 -6.19 13.02
CA GLU A 141 15.70 -7.09 12.43
C GLU A 141 15.11 -8.47 12.12
N TYR A 142 14.25 -8.97 13.01
CA TYR A 142 13.63 -10.28 12.86
C TYR A 142 12.67 -10.38 11.67
N TRP A 143 12.16 -9.27 11.12
CA TRP A 143 11.31 -9.28 9.91
C TRP A 143 12.07 -9.63 8.64
N LYS A 144 13.41 -9.66 8.68
CA LYS A 144 14.22 -10.16 7.57
C LYS A 144 14.15 -11.68 7.44
N TYR A 145 13.58 -12.36 8.43
CA TYR A 145 13.57 -13.80 8.53
C TYR A 145 12.15 -14.36 8.62
N GLU A 146 11.91 -15.53 8.04
CA GLU A 146 10.61 -16.22 8.09
C GLU A 146 10.41 -17.01 9.38
N ASN A 147 11.50 -17.29 10.11
CA ASN A 147 11.52 -18.13 11.28
C ASN A 147 12.27 -17.51 12.47
N ASP A 148 11.96 -18.01 13.66
CA ASP A 148 12.52 -17.52 14.92
C ASP A 148 14.01 -17.82 15.08
N GLU A 149 14.56 -18.79 14.33
CA GLU A 149 15.98 -19.15 14.35
C GLU A 149 16.87 -18.19 13.52
N TYR A 150 16.27 -17.26 12.77
CA TYR A 150 16.98 -16.26 11.94
C TYR A 150 17.92 -16.86 10.89
N ASP A 151 17.53 -17.96 10.26
CA ASP A 151 18.33 -18.63 9.23
C ASP A 151 17.62 -18.78 7.87
N ILE A 152 16.31 -18.53 7.79
CA ILE A 152 15.55 -18.44 6.54
C ILE A 152 15.19 -16.97 6.30
N LEU A 153 15.70 -16.37 5.23
CA LEU A 153 15.35 -15.02 4.83
C LEU A 153 13.95 -14.97 4.22
N VAL A 154 13.23 -13.87 4.43
CA VAL A 154 11.98 -13.60 3.71
C VAL A 154 12.23 -13.47 2.21
N ASP A 155 11.29 -13.97 1.41
CA ASP A 155 11.27 -13.78 -0.04
C ASP A 155 10.84 -12.35 -0.42
N PHE A 156 11.68 -11.37 -0.08
CA PHE A 156 11.47 -9.96 -0.40
C PHE A 156 12.78 -9.24 -0.73
N ASP A 157 12.96 -8.85 -1.99
CA ASP A 157 14.13 -8.07 -2.43
C ASP A 157 13.93 -6.57 -2.18
N ILE A 158 14.43 -6.12 -1.03
CA ILE A 158 14.35 -4.72 -0.60
C ILE A 158 15.09 -3.74 -1.54
N GLU A 159 16.18 -4.18 -2.17
CA GLU A 159 16.97 -3.33 -3.08
C GLU A 159 16.27 -3.21 -4.44
N HIS A 160 15.63 -4.29 -4.90
CA HIS A 160 14.75 -4.26 -6.06
C HIS A 160 13.55 -3.33 -5.82
N ALA A 161 12.90 -3.44 -4.65
CA ALA A 161 11.79 -2.57 -4.27
C ALA A 161 12.21 -1.09 -4.29
N HIS A 162 13.37 -0.75 -3.70
CA HIS A 162 13.91 0.61 -3.76
C HIS A 162 14.17 1.09 -5.19
N THR A 163 14.76 0.24 -6.04
CA THR A 163 15.02 0.55 -7.45
C THR A 163 13.72 0.84 -8.20
N ARG A 164 12.69 0.01 -8.01
CA ARG A 164 11.35 0.21 -8.62
C ARG A 164 10.71 1.51 -8.16
N LEU A 165 10.75 1.79 -6.85
CA LEU A 165 10.24 3.05 -6.30
C LEU A 165 10.95 4.26 -6.88
N GLY A 166 12.20 4.14 -7.33
CA GLY A 166 12.95 5.23 -7.95
C GLY A 166 12.53 5.57 -9.38
N CYS A 167 11.73 4.71 -10.04
CA CYS A 167 11.40 4.87 -11.46
C CYS A 167 10.50 6.08 -11.78
N PHE A 168 9.83 6.70 -10.82
CA PHE A 168 8.99 7.89 -11.05
C PHE A 168 9.76 9.06 -11.68
N ARG A 169 11.09 9.07 -11.59
CA ARG A 169 11.97 10.07 -12.21
C ARG A 169 12.11 9.87 -13.72
N SER A 170 11.78 8.69 -14.22
CA SER A 170 11.86 8.35 -15.64
C SER A 170 10.58 8.77 -16.36
N GLN A 171 10.70 9.10 -17.64
CA GLN A 171 9.55 9.50 -18.45
C GLN A 171 8.62 8.30 -18.71
N GLU A 172 9.19 7.11 -18.87
CA GLU A 172 8.50 5.84 -19.10
C GLU A 172 7.55 5.46 -17.96
N PHE A 173 7.79 5.95 -16.75
CA PHE A 173 6.86 5.79 -15.63
C PHE A 173 5.54 6.52 -15.86
N TRP A 174 5.59 7.70 -16.48
CA TRP A 174 4.39 8.51 -16.75
C TRP A 174 3.76 8.26 -18.12
N GLU A 175 4.42 7.45 -18.94
CA GLU A 175 4.01 7.12 -20.32
C GLU A 175 3.48 5.70 -20.47
N ALA A 176 3.39 4.94 -19.38
CA ALA A 176 2.73 3.62 -19.40
C ALA A 176 1.26 3.80 -19.82
N ILE A 177 0.98 3.51 -21.08
CA ILE A 177 -0.33 3.56 -21.75
C ILE A 177 -0.42 2.29 -22.60
#